data_AF-A0A8S1C3T9-F1
#
_entry.id   AF-A0A8S1C3T9-F1
#
_cell.length_a   1.000
_cell.length_b   1.000
_cell.length_c   1.000
_cell.angle_alpha   90.00
_cell.angle_beta   90.00
_cell.angle_gamma   90.00
#
_symmetry.space_group_name_H-M   'P 1'
#
loop_
_entity.id
_entity.type
_entity.pdbx_description
1 polymer ?
#
loop_
_entity_poly.entity_id
_entity_poly.type
_entity_poly.pdbx_seq_one_letter_code
_entity_poly.pdbx_strand_id
1 'polypeptide(L)'
;MTAKKWQLLTTAIRREMQLKSLRLQHSRPSRFCHSQWRCAKSTGCTAVYLTYRIVFAVYLLTGMLLNIIDVHALEKRAFEWPEGLTYRAKWLVYLTNWTLVVLTAQAVIAAVLAVEHRLFRSPKGKMTKLHKWYWCLNNVGNAAALSITILYWTKIYNKDIHRLDFGNIHGHIMNSVLVVVDLMVTAHPVRLLHFYQPLIFGAAYLVFTFIYFVLGGTNKQGSSSIYPILDWQKPLIAIAYIVAGCVLFISTHVVMWIFYHLRRFVALQLGTQCRKDSGPPLSLTLSRANAAVSALASSAATQGSRSSPNKMISAIVYTLKGEFKAQSRHLSHDKPDRFSKSQWHRSDSKTCTLLYLFYKWLIAAYLLVGMVVTLVDVRILGMFQWPENAMYRLKWAIYVTNWSSVILLAQAVMSAILVTKHYLTSGQSDQKMTKLHKIYWLLNNLGNVLGPAVTILYWTTVYDPAKNSLDFSNVHNHLVNSVVVVVDLVLAGHPVRLLHLYQPVLLALGYSVFTAVYFLLGGTNREHQVNIYPLLNWQRPGLAVAAVVAACLLLVVLHTLVWLFYLLRRKVAVSLVPSAHRGAEYAVQPNLEAPTTMRENIQLC
;
A
#
# COMPACT_ATOMS: atom_id res chain seq x y z
N MET A 1 -25.83 3.00 -17.13
CA MET A 1 -25.38 1.61 -16.83
C MET A 1 -26.47 0.67 -17.36
N THR A 2 -26.17 -0.32 -18.20
CA THR A 2 -27.20 -1.11 -18.92
C THR A 2 -27.93 -2.12 -18.01
N ALA A 3 -29.21 -2.42 -18.29
CA ALA A 3 -30.05 -3.38 -17.54
C ALA A 3 -29.38 -4.76 -17.33
N LYS A 4 -28.59 -5.20 -18.31
CA LYS A 4 -27.79 -6.43 -18.24
C LYS A 4 -26.76 -6.39 -17.10
N LYS A 5 -26.08 -5.26 -16.86
CA LYS A 5 -25.11 -5.14 -15.75
C LYS A 5 -25.79 -5.22 -14.39
N TRP A 6 -27.00 -4.66 -14.27
CA TRP A 6 -27.82 -4.74 -13.06
C TRP A 6 -28.24 -6.18 -12.74
N GLN A 7 -28.75 -6.94 -13.72
CA GLN A 7 -29.11 -8.35 -13.53
C GLN A 7 -27.94 -9.23 -13.07
N LEU A 8 -26.73 -8.89 -13.51
CA LEU A 8 -25.54 -9.65 -13.21
C LEU A 8 -25.01 -9.35 -11.80
N LEU A 9 -25.05 -8.07 -11.40
CA LEU A 9 -24.76 -7.65 -10.03
C LEU A 9 -25.75 -8.26 -9.04
N THR A 10 -27.05 -8.20 -9.34
CA THR A 10 -28.09 -8.78 -8.47
C THR A 10 -27.96 -10.30 -8.38
N THR A 11 -27.61 -10.99 -9.45
CA THR A 11 -27.34 -12.44 -9.42
C THR A 11 -26.10 -12.78 -8.59
N ALA A 12 -25.04 -11.98 -8.67
CA ALA A 12 -23.84 -12.17 -7.86
C ALA A 12 -24.12 -11.96 -6.37
N ILE A 13 -24.84 -10.89 -6.01
CA ILE A 13 -25.27 -10.62 -4.63
C ILE A 13 -26.19 -11.74 -4.13
N ARG A 14 -27.18 -12.16 -4.92
CA ARG A 14 -28.08 -13.28 -4.57
C ARG A 14 -27.34 -14.59 -4.32
N ARG A 15 -26.22 -14.85 -5.01
CA ARG A 15 -25.38 -16.04 -4.78
C ARG A 15 -24.57 -15.94 -3.49
N GLU A 16 -24.05 -14.75 -3.17
CA GLU A 16 -23.33 -14.51 -1.91
C GLU A 16 -24.28 -14.62 -0.71
N MET A 17 -25.52 -14.14 -0.82
CA MET A 17 -26.53 -14.11 0.26
C MET A 17 -27.24 -15.45 0.51
N GLN A 18 -26.77 -16.56 -0.09
CA GLN A 18 -27.36 -17.89 0.17
C GLN A 18 -26.85 -18.47 1.48
N LEU A 19 -27.71 -19.16 2.25
CA LEU A 19 -27.32 -19.84 3.49
C LEU A 19 -26.13 -20.79 3.33
N LYS A 20 -25.99 -21.43 2.16
CA LYS A 20 -24.84 -22.28 1.86
C LYS A 20 -23.49 -21.54 1.86
N SER A 21 -23.50 -20.22 1.67
CA SER A 21 -22.30 -19.38 1.71
C SER A 21 -21.75 -19.20 3.13
N LEU A 22 -22.57 -19.43 4.18
CA LEU A 22 -22.12 -19.49 5.57
C LEU A 22 -21.16 -20.68 5.81
N ARG A 23 -21.31 -21.78 5.05
CA ARG A 23 -20.46 -22.97 5.22
C ARG A 23 -19.02 -22.68 4.78
N LEU A 24 -18.04 -23.17 5.54
CA LEU A 24 -16.64 -23.25 5.12
C LEU A 24 -16.47 -24.38 4.10
N GLN A 25 -16.94 -24.16 2.87
CA GLN A 25 -16.77 -25.07 1.72
C GLN A 25 -16.50 -24.26 0.47
N HIS A 26 -15.48 -24.61 -0.30
CA HIS A 26 -15.17 -23.97 -1.57
C HIS A 26 -14.95 -25.04 -2.66
N SER A 27 -15.49 -24.81 -3.86
CA SER A 27 -15.40 -25.75 -4.98
C SER A 27 -13.97 -25.97 -5.48
N ARG A 28 -13.04 -25.06 -5.15
CA ARG A 28 -11.62 -25.16 -5.47
C ARG A 28 -10.75 -24.90 -4.24
N PRO A 29 -10.44 -25.92 -3.44
CA PRO A 29 -9.58 -25.81 -2.25
C PRO A 29 -8.15 -25.39 -2.59
N SER A 30 -7.66 -25.70 -3.79
CA SER A 30 -6.32 -25.31 -4.23
C SER A 30 -6.07 -23.79 -4.14
N ARG A 31 -7.11 -22.94 -4.18
CA ARG A 31 -6.99 -21.48 -4.02
C ARG A 31 -6.39 -21.01 -2.70
N PHE A 32 -6.46 -21.84 -1.66
CA PHE A 32 -5.83 -21.52 -0.38
C PHE A 32 -4.30 -21.74 -0.42
N CYS A 33 -3.80 -22.44 -1.43
CA CYS A 33 -2.41 -22.87 -1.52
C CYS A 33 -1.59 -22.14 -2.61
N HIS A 34 -2.12 -21.11 -3.27
CA HIS A 34 -1.37 -20.36 -4.29
C HIS A 34 -1.67 -18.86 -4.28
N SER A 35 -0.75 -18.09 -4.88
CA SER A 35 -0.93 -16.67 -5.15
C SER A 35 -1.98 -16.43 -6.23
N GLN A 36 -2.72 -15.33 -6.10
CA GLN A 36 -3.59 -14.82 -7.16
C GLN A 36 -2.86 -14.66 -8.50
N TRP A 37 -1.58 -14.30 -8.44
CA TRP A 37 -0.77 -13.84 -9.57
C TRP A 37 -0.04 -14.97 -10.31
N ARG A 38 -0.42 -16.23 -10.07
CA ARG A 38 0.20 -17.38 -10.73
C ARG A 38 0.06 -17.30 -12.26
N CYS A 39 1.04 -17.81 -12.99
CA CYS A 39 0.93 -17.99 -14.44
C CYS A 39 -0.03 -19.14 -14.77
N ALA A 40 -0.85 -19.01 -15.81
CA ALA A 40 -1.82 -20.03 -16.25
C ALA A 40 -1.18 -21.41 -16.58
N LYS A 41 0.13 -21.45 -16.87
CA LYS A 41 0.88 -22.70 -17.12
C LYS A 41 1.43 -23.36 -15.85
N SER A 42 1.33 -22.71 -14.69
CA SER A 42 1.87 -23.22 -13.43
C SER A 42 0.90 -24.18 -12.76
N THR A 43 1.18 -25.49 -12.84
CA THR A 43 0.48 -26.53 -12.09
C THR A 43 1.15 -26.73 -10.73
N GLY A 44 0.79 -25.90 -9.73
CA GLY A 44 1.39 -26.03 -8.39
C GLY A 44 1.47 -24.74 -7.59
N CYS A 45 1.91 -24.86 -6.34
CA CYS A 45 2.41 -23.75 -5.53
C CYS A 45 3.80 -23.37 -6.07
N THR A 46 3.97 -22.14 -6.55
CA THR A 46 5.27 -21.69 -7.07
C THR A 46 6.29 -21.58 -5.95
N ALA A 47 7.58 -21.76 -6.26
CA ALA A 47 8.63 -21.58 -5.27
C ALA A 47 8.60 -20.19 -4.63
N VAL A 48 8.36 -19.16 -5.43
CA VAL A 48 8.22 -17.77 -4.98
C VAL A 48 7.08 -17.60 -3.97
N TYR A 49 5.90 -18.18 -4.23
CA TYR A 49 4.79 -18.08 -3.29
C TYR A 49 5.02 -18.90 -2.02
N LEU A 50 5.68 -20.05 -2.12
CA LEU A 50 6.08 -20.80 -0.93
C LEU A 50 7.06 -19.98 -0.07
N THR A 51 8.10 -19.41 -0.68
CA THR A 51 9.05 -18.53 0.02
C THR A 51 8.32 -17.39 0.70
N TYR A 52 7.40 -16.72 -0.01
CA TYR A 52 6.56 -15.68 0.58
C TYR A 52 5.80 -16.17 1.83
N ARG A 53 5.12 -17.32 1.76
CA ARG A 53 4.37 -17.86 2.90
C ARG A 53 5.26 -18.24 4.08
N ILE A 54 6.43 -18.82 3.84
CA ILE A 54 7.41 -19.13 4.89
C ILE A 54 7.93 -17.84 5.54
N VAL A 55 8.36 -16.86 4.73
CA VAL A 55 8.85 -15.57 5.24
C VAL A 55 7.77 -14.85 6.04
N PHE A 56 6.53 -14.85 5.55
CA PHE A 56 5.40 -14.21 6.24
C PHE A 56 5.09 -14.89 7.58
N ALA A 57 5.09 -16.22 7.62
CA ALA A 57 4.88 -16.99 8.85
C ALA A 57 6.02 -16.78 9.86
N VAL A 58 7.28 -16.83 9.40
CA VAL A 58 8.46 -16.57 10.24
C VAL A 58 8.43 -15.14 10.79
N TYR A 59 8.10 -14.14 9.95
CA TYR A 59 8.00 -12.76 10.41
C TYR A 59 6.96 -12.58 11.53
N LEU A 60 5.75 -13.11 11.35
CA LEU A 60 4.70 -13.01 12.37
C LEU A 60 5.04 -13.80 13.63
N LEU A 61 5.64 -14.99 13.49
CA LEU A 61 6.10 -15.78 14.63
C LEU A 61 7.18 -15.05 15.41
N THR A 62 8.21 -14.54 14.73
CA THR A 62 9.28 -13.76 15.35
C THR A 62 8.71 -12.49 15.99
N GLY A 63 7.82 -11.76 15.30
CA GLY A 63 7.19 -10.56 15.85
C GLY A 63 6.38 -10.85 17.12
N MET A 64 5.61 -11.95 17.13
CA MET A 64 4.88 -12.42 18.31
C MET A 64 5.83 -12.83 19.44
N LEU A 65 6.90 -13.58 19.15
CA LEU A 65 7.89 -13.98 20.16
C LEU A 65 8.61 -12.78 20.76
N LEU A 66 9.03 -11.81 19.94
CA LEU A 66 9.64 -10.56 20.42
C LEU A 66 8.67 -9.74 21.29
N ASN A 67 7.37 -9.75 20.93
CA ASN A 67 6.32 -9.08 21.71
C ASN A 67 6.05 -9.79 23.05
N ILE A 68 6.13 -11.13 23.10
CA ILE A 68 6.01 -11.92 24.34
C ILE A 68 7.23 -11.73 25.24
N ILE A 69 8.44 -11.81 24.66
CA ILE A 69 9.70 -11.66 25.39
C ILE A 69 9.81 -10.25 25.97
N ASP A 70 9.22 -9.27 25.27
CA ASP A 70 9.30 -7.85 25.59
C ASP A 70 10.77 -7.45 25.69
N VAL A 71 11.46 -7.45 24.53
CA VAL A 71 12.92 -7.25 24.45
C VAL A 71 13.36 -5.95 25.15
N HIS A 72 12.51 -4.95 25.21
CA HIS A 72 12.81 -3.72 25.94
C HIS A 72 12.71 -3.88 27.48
N ALA A 73 11.83 -4.76 27.97
CA ALA A 73 11.87 -5.17 29.38
C ALA A 73 13.15 -5.96 29.74
N LEU A 74 13.87 -6.52 28.76
CA LEU A 74 15.22 -7.08 28.99
C LEU A 74 16.27 -5.96 29.07
N GLU A 75 16.15 -4.92 28.26
CA GLU A 75 17.06 -3.76 28.24
C GLU A 75 16.99 -2.94 29.55
N LYS A 76 15.81 -2.85 30.17
CA LYS A 76 15.60 -2.16 31.47
C LYS A 76 15.76 -3.05 32.71
N ARG A 77 15.98 -4.36 32.58
CA ARG A 77 16.13 -5.28 33.74
C ARG A 77 17.41 -5.09 34.55
N ALA A 78 18.15 -4.02 34.30
CA ALA A 78 19.13 -3.49 35.25
C ALA A 78 18.52 -2.70 36.41
N PHE A 79 17.22 -2.31 36.40
CA PHE A 79 16.64 -1.55 37.52
C PHE A 79 15.10 -1.73 37.65
N GLU A 80 14.68 -2.31 38.77
CA GLU A 80 13.38 -2.09 39.46
C GLU A 80 12.04 -2.54 38.81
N TRP A 81 11.76 -3.86 38.76
CA TRP A 81 10.38 -4.35 38.91
C TRP A 81 10.36 -5.67 39.69
N PRO A 82 9.75 -5.74 40.89
CA PRO A 82 9.68 -6.95 41.71
C PRO A 82 8.82 -8.09 41.11
N GLU A 83 8.00 -7.81 40.08
CA GLU A 83 6.94 -8.72 39.58
C GLU A 83 7.07 -9.09 38.09
N GLY A 84 8.29 -9.29 37.60
CA GLY A 84 8.55 -9.52 36.17
C GLY A 84 7.81 -10.72 35.55
N LEU A 85 7.39 -11.72 36.34
CA LEU A 85 6.61 -12.87 35.86
C LEU A 85 5.11 -12.55 35.77
N THR A 86 4.55 -11.85 36.77
CA THR A 86 3.14 -11.45 36.84
C THR A 86 2.78 -10.46 35.72
N TYR A 87 3.69 -9.54 35.39
CA TYR A 87 3.55 -8.62 34.26
C TYR A 87 3.45 -9.35 32.90
N ARG A 88 4.27 -10.39 32.70
CA ARG A 88 4.29 -11.19 31.47
C ARG A 88 3.08 -12.13 31.38
N ALA A 89 2.63 -12.67 32.51
CA ALA A 89 1.41 -13.50 32.57
C ALA A 89 0.17 -12.74 32.06
N LYS A 90 0.14 -11.41 32.23
CA LYS A 90 -0.94 -10.54 31.75
C LYS A 90 -0.93 -10.30 30.22
N TRP A 91 0.03 -10.86 29.47
CA TRP A 91 0.09 -10.71 28.01
C TRP A 91 -1.19 -11.21 27.33
N LEU A 92 -1.69 -12.39 27.71
CA LEU A 92 -2.92 -12.96 27.14
C LEU A 92 -4.20 -12.23 27.58
N VAL A 93 -4.13 -11.18 28.39
CA VAL A 93 -5.33 -10.44 28.79
C VAL A 93 -5.77 -9.46 27.70
N TYR A 94 -4.89 -9.08 26.78
CA TYR A 94 -5.16 -8.07 25.75
C TYR A 94 -5.65 -8.68 24.43
N LEU A 95 -6.70 -8.11 23.84
CA LEU A 95 -7.26 -8.46 22.52
C LEU A 95 -6.22 -8.36 21.39
N THR A 96 -5.32 -7.38 21.45
CA THR A 96 -4.20 -7.25 20.49
C THR A 96 -3.38 -8.54 20.45
N ASN A 97 -3.13 -9.13 21.61
CA ASN A 97 -2.29 -10.30 21.74
C ASN A 97 -3.02 -11.57 21.30
N TRP A 98 -4.32 -11.69 21.61
CA TRP A 98 -5.18 -12.74 21.00
C TRP A 98 -5.16 -12.66 19.48
N THR A 99 -5.21 -11.45 18.93
CA THR A 99 -5.17 -11.24 17.48
C THR A 99 -3.81 -11.60 16.89
N LEU A 100 -2.70 -11.29 17.56
CA LEU A 100 -1.35 -11.73 17.15
C LEU A 100 -1.23 -13.25 17.13
N VAL A 101 -1.81 -13.96 18.10
CA VAL A 101 -1.86 -15.44 18.11
C VAL A 101 -2.64 -15.95 16.89
N VAL A 102 -3.83 -15.41 16.62
CA VAL A 102 -4.66 -15.82 15.48
C VAL A 102 -3.96 -15.54 14.14
N LEU A 103 -3.34 -14.36 13.98
CA LEU A 103 -2.58 -13.98 12.79
C LEU A 103 -1.36 -14.89 12.57
N THR A 104 -0.66 -15.25 13.64
CA THR A 104 0.50 -16.14 13.56
C THR A 104 0.06 -17.56 13.22
N ALA A 105 -0.98 -18.07 13.88
CA ALA A 105 -1.52 -19.40 13.62
C ALA A 105 -2.01 -19.55 12.18
N GLN A 106 -2.77 -18.58 11.65
CA GLN A 106 -3.21 -18.64 10.25
C GLN A 106 -2.03 -18.62 9.27
N ALA A 107 -0.98 -17.83 9.56
CA ALA A 107 0.18 -17.72 8.69
C ALA A 107 1.00 -19.02 8.66
N VAL A 108 1.18 -19.65 9.82
CA VAL A 108 1.83 -20.97 9.93
C VAL A 108 1.02 -22.02 9.16
N ILE A 109 -0.31 -22.06 9.35
CA ILE A 109 -1.16 -23.00 8.60
C ILE A 109 -1.10 -22.71 7.09
N ALA A 110 -1.06 -21.44 6.66
CA ALA A 110 -0.91 -21.09 5.25
C ALA A 110 0.42 -21.59 4.65
N ALA A 111 1.51 -21.50 5.42
CA ALA A 111 2.81 -22.05 5.03
C ALA A 111 2.75 -23.58 4.92
N VAL A 112 2.15 -24.27 5.89
CA VAL A 112 1.95 -25.74 5.84
C VAL A 112 1.14 -26.13 4.60
N LEU A 113 0.02 -25.47 4.33
CA LEU A 113 -0.80 -25.73 3.14
C LEU A 113 -0.02 -25.50 1.83
N ALA A 114 0.85 -24.48 1.78
CA ALA A 114 1.71 -24.22 0.63
C ALA A 114 2.79 -25.32 0.45
N VAL A 115 3.38 -25.80 1.54
CA VAL A 115 4.33 -26.93 1.55
C VAL A 115 3.65 -28.21 1.08
N GLU A 116 2.51 -28.58 1.69
CA GLU A 116 1.73 -29.77 1.33
C GLU A 116 1.37 -29.75 -0.16
N HIS A 117 0.89 -28.61 -0.66
CA HIS A 117 0.53 -28.48 -2.06
C HIS A 117 1.74 -28.56 -3.00
N ARG A 118 2.94 -28.17 -2.57
CA ARG A 118 4.16 -28.27 -3.37
C ARG A 118 4.73 -29.69 -3.38
N LEU A 119 4.79 -30.35 -2.22
CA LEU A 119 5.37 -31.68 -2.07
C LEU A 119 4.46 -32.77 -2.63
N PHE A 120 3.17 -32.74 -2.29
CA PHE A 120 2.26 -33.85 -2.56
C PHE A 120 1.36 -33.61 -3.77
N ARG A 121 1.51 -32.48 -4.49
CA ARG A 121 0.61 -32.01 -5.57
C ARG A 121 -0.86 -32.28 -5.22
N SER A 122 -1.44 -31.38 -4.42
CA SER A 122 -2.77 -31.54 -3.80
C SER A 122 -3.73 -32.38 -4.68
N PRO A 123 -4.25 -33.51 -4.17
CA PRO A 123 -5.11 -34.39 -4.94
C PRO A 123 -6.29 -33.56 -5.47
N LYS A 124 -6.77 -33.88 -6.68
CA LYS A 124 -8.06 -33.38 -7.19
C LYS A 124 -9.14 -33.72 -6.14
N GLY A 125 -9.43 -32.81 -5.21
CA GLY A 125 -9.96 -33.26 -3.92
C GLY A 125 -10.58 -32.17 -3.05
N LYS A 126 -11.54 -32.62 -2.23
CA LYS A 126 -12.37 -31.85 -1.31
C LYS A 126 -11.55 -31.08 -0.28
N MET A 127 -12.12 -30.00 0.25
CA MET A 127 -11.47 -29.12 1.23
C MET A 127 -11.19 -29.87 2.55
N THR A 128 -9.94 -29.89 3.01
CA THR A 128 -9.56 -30.56 4.27
C THR A 128 -9.99 -29.73 5.49
N LYS A 129 -9.91 -30.33 6.70
CA LYS A 129 -10.13 -29.59 7.96
C LYS A 129 -9.14 -28.43 8.12
N LEU A 130 -7.88 -28.63 7.72
CA LEU A 130 -6.83 -27.60 7.81
C LEU A 130 -7.15 -26.36 6.95
N HIS A 131 -7.70 -26.56 5.75
CA HIS A 131 -8.18 -25.46 4.91
C HIS A 131 -9.30 -24.66 5.58
N LYS A 132 -10.23 -25.33 6.28
CA LYS A 132 -11.34 -24.69 6.98
C LYS A 132 -10.83 -23.87 8.17
N TRP A 133 -9.91 -24.43 8.95
CA TRP A 133 -9.26 -23.73 10.06
C TRP A 133 -8.50 -22.50 9.58
N TYR A 134 -7.66 -22.65 8.55
CA TYR A 134 -6.98 -21.52 7.92
C TYR A 134 -7.96 -20.42 7.52
N TRP A 135 -9.04 -20.79 6.80
CA TRP A 135 -9.99 -19.80 6.32
C TRP A 135 -10.69 -19.05 7.46
N CYS A 136 -11.12 -19.77 8.51
CA CYS A 136 -11.74 -19.17 9.69
C CYS A 136 -10.76 -18.21 10.39
N LEU A 137 -9.56 -18.68 10.71
CA LEU A 137 -8.55 -17.86 11.41
C LEU A 137 -8.09 -16.67 10.55
N ASN A 138 -8.00 -16.83 9.23
CA ASN A 138 -7.70 -15.73 8.33
C ASN A 138 -8.81 -14.66 8.35
N ASN A 139 -10.09 -15.05 8.35
CA ASN A 139 -11.19 -14.09 8.43
C ASN A 139 -11.19 -13.36 9.78
N VAL A 140 -11.01 -14.09 10.88
CA VAL A 140 -10.96 -13.53 12.23
C VAL A 140 -9.75 -12.59 12.40
N GLY A 141 -8.55 -13.09 12.14
CA GLY A 141 -7.30 -12.36 12.37
C GLY A 141 -7.20 -11.11 11.52
N ASN A 142 -7.57 -11.17 10.24
CA ASN A 142 -7.48 -10.02 9.35
C ASN A 142 -8.48 -8.92 9.74
N ALA A 143 -9.72 -9.27 10.07
CA ALA A 143 -10.73 -8.30 10.50
C ALA A 143 -10.34 -7.68 11.86
N ALA A 144 -9.81 -8.50 12.79
CA ALA A 144 -9.33 -8.04 14.08
C ALA A 144 -8.13 -7.09 13.97
N ALA A 145 -7.15 -7.40 13.11
CA ALA A 145 -5.97 -6.56 12.91
C ALA A 145 -6.35 -5.14 12.46
N LEU A 146 -7.19 -5.05 11.42
CA LEU A 146 -7.69 -3.78 10.89
C LEU A 146 -8.49 -3.00 11.96
N SER A 147 -9.32 -3.71 12.73
CA SER A 147 -10.12 -3.11 13.81
C SER A 147 -9.24 -2.60 14.95
N ILE A 148 -8.20 -3.35 15.34
CA ILE A 148 -7.25 -2.97 16.39
C ILE A 148 -6.47 -1.73 16.00
N THR A 149 -5.98 -1.62 14.76
CA THR A 149 -5.31 -0.40 14.31
C THR A 149 -6.22 0.81 14.50
N ILE A 150 -7.48 0.73 14.06
CA ILE A 150 -8.43 1.84 14.19
C ILE A 150 -8.71 2.15 15.67
N LEU A 151 -9.09 1.17 16.49
CA LEU A 151 -9.42 1.39 17.90
C LEU A 151 -8.23 1.91 18.69
N TYR A 152 -7.05 1.35 18.45
CA TYR A 152 -5.85 1.72 19.18
C TYR A 152 -5.51 3.19 18.97
N TRP A 153 -5.33 3.60 17.71
CA TRP A 153 -4.89 4.96 17.40
C TRP A 153 -5.97 6.02 17.66
N THR A 154 -7.25 5.65 17.66
CA THR A 154 -8.34 6.60 17.91
C THR A 154 -8.77 6.70 19.37
N LYS A 155 -8.57 5.65 20.18
CA LYS A 155 -9.15 5.57 21.54
C LYS A 155 -8.21 5.10 22.65
N ILE A 156 -7.15 4.36 22.34
CA ILE A 156 -6.31 3.71 23.38
C ILE A 156 -4.92 4.35 23.46
N TYR A 157 -4.36 4.76 22.32
CA TYR A 157 -3.02 5.33 22.28
C TYR A 157 -2.94 6.58 23.15
N ASN A 158 -1.96 6.58 24.04
CA ASN A 158 -1.62 7.69 24.90
C ASN A 158 -0.10 7.70 24.97
N LYS A 159 0.53 8.78 24.51
CA LYS A 159 1.99 8.93 24.44
C LYS A 159 2.68 8.81 25.81
N ASP A 160 1.97 9.15 26.90
CA ASP A 160 2.53 9.16 28.26
C ASP A 160 2.61 7.72 28.82
N ILE A 161 1.79 6.80 28.28
CA ILE A 161 1.68 5.41 28.72
C ILE A 161 2.30 4.45 27.71
N HIS A 162 2.13 4.75 26.42
CA HIS A 162 2.44 3.85 25.31
C HIS A 162 3.61 4.39 24.50
N ARG A 163 4.71 3.65 24.52
CA ARG A 163 5.90 3.93 23.69
C ARG A 163 5.72 3.35 22.30
N LEU A 164 6.28 4.01 21.29
CA LEU A 164 6.31 3.51 19.91
C LEU A 164 7.50 2.56 19.67
N ASP A 165 7.59 1.52 20.49
CA ASP A 165 8.56 0.45 20.29
C ASP A 165 8.10 -0.54 19.21
N PHE A 166 8.96 -1.54 18.92
CA PHE A 166 8.65 -2.59 17.97
C PHE A 166 7.32 -3.28 18.29
N GLY A 167 7.05 -3.59 19.56
CA GLY A 167 5.85 -4.31 19.97
C GLY A 167 4.58 -3.50 19.67
N ASN A 168 4.61 -2.21 19.94
CA ASN A 168 3.51 -1.30 19.66
C ASN A 168 3.28 -1.13 18.16
N ILE A 169 4.33 -0.76 17.42
CA ILE A 169 4.23 -0.55 15.97
C ILE A 169 3.82 -1.84 15.26
N HIS A 170 4.37 -2.98 15.66
CA HIS A 170 4.04 -4.29 15.10
C HIS A 170 2.56 -4.64 15.38
N GLY A 171 2.13 -4.50 16.63
CA GLY A 171 0.79 -4.87 17.09
C GLY A 171 -0.33 -3.93 16.64
N HIS A 172 -0.02 -2.69 16.25
CA HIS A 172 -1.03 -1.67 15.97
C HIS A 172 -0.93 -0.99 14.60
N ILE A 173 0.17 -1.13 13.86
CA ILE A 173 0.29 -0.63 12.48
C ILE A 173 0.66 -1.77 11.53
N MET A 174 1.77 -2.45 11.80
CA MET A 174 2.35 -3.42 10.87
C MET A 174 1.41 -4.61 10.66
N ASN A 175 0.67 -5.03 11.68
CA ASN A 175 -0.36 -6.06 11.56
C ASN A 175 -1.34 -5.79 10.39
N SER A 176 -1.87 -4.57 10.29
CA SER A 176 -2.80 -4.14 9.25
C SER A 176 -2.14 -4.00 7.89
N VAL A 177 -0.91 -3.47 7.85
CA VAL A 177 -0.10 -3.41 6.61
C VAL A 177 0.10 -4.80 6.03
N LEU A 178 0.49 -5.77 6.87
CA LEU A 178 0.69 -7.16 6.47
C LEU A 178 -0.59 -7.83 6.00
N VAL A 179 -1.71 -7.57 6.67
CA VAL A 179 -3.03 -8.06 6.25
C VAL A 179 -3.40 -7.54 4.87
N VAL A 180 -3.20 -6.25 4.58
CA VAL A 180 -3.48 -5.66 3.26
C VAL A 180 -2.57 -6.27 2.19
N VAL A 181 -1.28 -6.44 2.49
CA VAL A 181 -0.32 -7.09 1.58
C VAL A 181 -0.75 -8.53 1.29
N ASP A 182 -1.06 -9.33 2.32
CA ASP A 182 -1.48 -10.72 2.13
C ASP A 182 -2.80 -10.82 1.35
N LEU A 183 -3.78 -9.96 1.68
CA LEU A 183 -5.03 -9.87 0.94
C LEU A 183 -4.81 -9.56 -0.55
N MET A 184 -3.74 -8.87 -0.95
CA MET A 184 -3.41 -8.64 -2.35
C MET A 184 -2.63 -9.78 -3.01
N VAL A 185 -1.90 -10.59 -2.25
CA VAL A 185 -1.04 -11.66 -2.80
C VAL A 185 -1.78 -12.99 -2.98
N THR A 186 -2.66 -13.36 -2.04
CA THR A 186 -3.23 -14.71 -1.94
C THR A 186 -4.34 -14.97 -2.96
N ALA A 187 -4.76 -16.22 -3.22
CA ALA A 187 -5.88 -16.51 -4.13
C ALA A 187 -7.20 -16.91 -3.42
N HIS A 188 -7.17 -17.11 -2.09
CA HIS A 188 -8.33 -17.61 -1.36
C HIS A 188 -9.48 -16.59 -1.34
N PRO A 189 -10.74 -17.07 -1.29
CA PRO A 189 -11.91 -16.21 -1.26
C PRO A 189 -12.11 -15.50 0.09
N VAL A 190 -12.73 -14.32 0.05
CA VAL A 190 -13.39 -13.68 1.20
C VAL A 190 -14.89 -13.64 0.90
N ARG A 191 -15.72 -14.16 1.81
CA ARG A 191 -17.18 -14.15 1.67
C ARG A 191 -17.78 -13.12 2.61
N LEU A 192 -18.74 -12.35 2.11
CA LEU A 192 -19.38 -11.32 2.90
C LEU A 192 -20.06 -11.91 4.15
N LEU A 193 -20.80 -13.00 3.98
CA LEU A 193 -21.53 -13.66 5.07
C LEU A 193 -20.63 -14.29 6.16
N HIS A 194 -19.30 -14.33 5.99
CA HIS A 194 -18.40 -14.82 7.05
C HIS A 194 -18.10 -13.77 8.14
N PHE A 195 -18.75 -12.60 8.11
CA PHE A 195 -18.61 -11.56 9.13
C PHE A 195 -18.96 -12.04 10.55
N TYR A 196 -19.75 -13.11 10.70
CA TYR A 196 -20.07 -13.69 12.01
C TYR A 196 -18.83 -14.28 12.71
N GLN A 197 -17.80 -14.68 11.96
CA GLN A 197 -16.59 -15.31 12.53
C GLN A 197 -15.80 -14.33 13.41
N PRO A 198 -15.42 -13.12 12.95
CA PRO A 198 -14.81 -12.14 13.83
C PRO A 198 -15.74 -11.66 14.95
N LEU A 199 -17.07 -11.66 14.76
CA LEU A 199 -18.02 -11.33 15.85
C LEU A 199 -18.01 -12.38 16.97
N ILE A 200 -17.97 -13.67 16.63
CA ILE A 200 -17.84 -14.75 17.64
C ILE A 200 -16.53 -14.62 18.40
N PHE A 201 -15.43 -14.28 17.72
CA PHE A 201 -14.14 -14.03 18.35
C PHE A 201 -14.21 -12.85 19.33
N GLY A 202 -14.82 -11.73 18.92
CA GLY A 202 -15.07 -10.59 19.79
C GLY A 202 -15.93 -10.96 21.00
N ALA A 203 -17.02 -11.70 20.80
CA ALA A 203 -17.88 -12.18 21.89
C ALA A 203 -17.14 -13.07 22.87
N ALA A 204 -16.30 -14.00 22.38
CA ALA A 204 -15.47 -14.85 23.24
C ALA A 204 -14.50 -14.03 24.09
N TYR A 205 -13.87 -13.00 23.50
CA TYR A 205 -13.02 -12.07 24.24
C TYR A 205 -13.83 -11.29 25.29
N LEU A 206 -15.04 -10.81 24.97
CA LEU A 206 -15.88 -10.10 25.93
C LEU A 206 -16.26 -10.98 27.12
N VAL A 207 -16.67 -12.22 26.88
CA VAL A 207 -16.96 -13.21 27.94
C VAL A 207 -15.72 -13.42 28.82
N PHE A 208 -14.55 -13.61 28.20
CA PHE A 208 -13.29 -13.71 28.94
C PHE A 208 -13.04 -12.47 29.81
N THR A 209 -13.13 -11.26 29.23
CA THR A 209 -12.85 -10.03 29.99
C THR A 209 -13.83 -9.79 31.13
N PHE A 210 -15.09 -10.17 30.97
CA PHE A 210 -16.10 -10.07 32.02
C PHE A 210 -15.80 -11.03 33.17
N ILE A 211 -15.52 -12.30 32.87
CA ILE A 211 -15.12 -13.29 33.89
C ILE A 211 -13.83 -12.84 34.59
N TYR A 212 -12.83 -12.38 33.82
CA TYR A 212 -11.56 -11.89 34.36
C TYR A 212 -11.77 -10.71 35.31
N PHE A 213 -12.67 -9.78 34.97
CA PHE A 213 -13.04 -8.67 35.84
C PHE A 213 -13.73 -9.12 37.13
N VAL A 214 -14.73 -10.02 37.05
CA VAL A 214 -15.46 -10.53 38.22
C VAL A 214 -14.54 -11.28 39.19
N LEU A 215 -13.49 -11.93 38.68
CA LEU A 215 -12.47 -12.59 39.50
C LEU A 215 -11.39 -11.64 40.06
N GLY A 216 -11.57 -10.32 39.94
CA GLY A 216 -10.62 -9.32 40.45
C GLY A 216 -9.37 -9.15 39.58
N GLY A 217 -9.42 -9.60 38.32
CA GLY A 217 -8.32 -9.47 37.37
C GLY A 217 -7.95 -8.01 37.08
N THR A 218 -6.66 -7.77 36.88
CA THR A 218 -6.13 -6.42 36.61
C THR A 218 -5.29 -6.38 35.33
N ASN A 219 -5.16 -5.19 34.76
CA ASN A 219 -4.27 -4.92 33.64
C ASN A 219 -2.79 -4.82 34.10
N LYS A 220 -1.86 -4.55 33.17
CA LYS A 220 -0.43 -4.43 33.47
C LYS A 220 -0.08 -3.29 34.44
N GLN A 221 -0.95 -2.31 34.60
CA GLN A 221 -0.81 -1.17 35.50
C GLN A 221 -1.55 -1.36 36.83
N GLY A 222 -2.15 -2.54 37.06
CA GLY A 222 -2.89 -2.83 38.30
C GLY A 222 -4.33 -2.31 38.31
N SER A 223 -4.83 -1.71 37.22
CA SER A 223 -6.24 -1.28 37.14
C SER A 223 -7.16 -2.45 36.84
N SER A 224 -8.37 -2.45 37.42
CA SER A 224 -9.43 -3.44 37.17
C SER A 224 -9.95 -3.43 35.73
N SER A 225 -9.74 -2.32 35.00
CA SER A 225 -10.13 -2.19 33.60
C SER A 225 -8.96 -2.53 32.66
N ILE A 226 -9.13 -3.53 31.80
CA ILE A 226 -8.14 -3.91 30.77
C ILE A 226 -7.93 -2.77 29.78
N TYR A 227 -9.03 -2.16 29.33
CA TYR A 227 -9.05 -1.03 28.42
C TYR A 227 -9.97 0.05 28.96
N PRO A 228 -9.59 1.34 28.92
CA PRO A 228 -10.47 2.42 29.37
C PRO A 228 -11.85 2.43 28.68
N ILE A 229 -11.93 1.97 27.43
CA ILE A 229 -13.17 1.87 26.66
C ILE A 229 -14.04 0.65 27.01
N LEU A 230 -13.50 -0.33 27.74
CA LEU A 230 -14.18 -1.55 28.18
C LEU A 230 -14.11 -1.65 29.71
N ASP A 231 -14.50 -0.58 30.38
CA ASP A 231 -14.58 -0.51 31.82
C ASP A 231 -15.92 -1.09 32.32
N TRP A 232 -15.87 -2.31 32.87
CA TRP A 232 -17.04 -3.01 33.40
C TRP A 232 -17.66 -2.35 34.63
N GLN A 233 -16.95 -1.44 35.31
CA GLN A 233 -17.52 -0.61 36.36
C GLN A 233 -18.44 0.50 35.79
N LYS A 234 -18.31 0.80 34.48
CA LYS A 234 -19.12 1.76 33.74
C LYS A 234 -19.89 1.06 32.62
N PRO A 235 -20.86 0.18 32.95
CA PRO A 235 -21.44 -0.77 32.01
C PRO A 235 -22.11 -0.11 30.80
N LEU A 236 -22.78 1.04 30.97
CA LEU A 236 -23.42 1.73 29.84
C LEU A 236 -22.40 2.22 28.80
N ILE A 237 -21.26 2.75 29.25
CA ILE A 237 -20.18 3.21 28.36
C ILE A 237 -19.53 1.99 27.68
N ALA A 238 -19.25 0.93 28.44
CA ALA A 238 -18.69 -0.30 27.91
C ALA A 238 -19.61 -0.93 26.83
N ILE A 239 -20.92 -0.99 27.07
CA ILE A 239 -21.91 -1.49 26.10
C ILE A 239 -21.89 -0.67 24.81
N ALA A 240 -21.82 0.66 24.90
CA ALA A 240 -21.74 1.52 23.73
C ALA A 240 -20.48 1.21 22.88
N TYR A 241 -19.33 1.01 23.52
CA TYR A 241 -18.09 0.61 22.84
C TYR A 241 -18.14 -0.82 22.29
N ILE A 242 -18.83 -1.75 22.96
CA ILE A 242 -19.06 -3.11 22.44
C ILE A 242 -19.85 -3.04 21.13
N VAL A 243 -20.94 -2.28 21.10
CA VAL A 243 -21.76 -2.09 19.88
C VAL A 243 -20.92 -1.46 18.77
N ALA A 244 -20.15 -0.40 19.08
CA ALA A 244 -19.25 0.23 18.11
C ALA A 244 -18.17 -0.76 17.60
N GLY A 245 -17.64 -1.60 18.47
CA GLY A 245 -16.69 -2.66 18.12
C GLY A 245 -17.29 -3.72 17.18
N CYS A 246 -18.54 -4.13 17.41
CA CYS A 246 -19.26 -5.02 16.50
C CYS A 246 -19.45 -4.40 15.11
N VAL A 247 -19.87 -3.13 15.05
CA VAL A 247 -19.98 -2.39 13.78
C VAL A 247 -18.63 -2.30 13.08
N LEU A 248 -17.55 -2.06 13.82
CA LEU A 248 -16.20 -1.99 13.28
C LEU A 248 -15.72 -3.33 12.71
N PHE A 249 -15.96 -4.45 13.40
CA PHE A 249 -15.64 -5.79 12.89
C PHE A 249 -16.39 -6.12 11.59
N ILE A 250 -17.68 -5.76 11.51
CA ILE A 250 -18.47 -5.92 10.28
C ILE A 250 -17.87 -5.06 9.16
N SER A 251 -17.57 -3.80 9.47
CA SER A 251 -17.02 -2.83 8.50
C SER A 251 -15.68 -3.27 7.94
N THR A 252 -14.76 -3.74 8.80
CA THR A 252 -13.44 -4.23 8.37
C THR A 252 -13.54 -5.51 7.55
N HIS A 253 -14.48 -6.41 7.88
CA HIS A 253 -14.75 -7.60 7.05
C HIS A 253 -15.32 -7.23 5.67
N VAL A 254 -16.18 -6.21 5.58
CA VAL A 254 -16.65 -5.66 4.30
C VAL A 254 -15.48 -5.09 3.49
N VAL A 255 -14.57 -4.36 4.13
CA VAL A 255 -13.35 -3.85 3.48
C VAL A 255 -12.50 -5.00 2.91
N MET A 256 -12.28 -6.07 3.67
CA MET A 256 -11.58 -7.27 3.18
C MET A 256 -12.26 -7.88 1.96
N TRP A 257 -13.60 -7.93 1.95
CA TRP A 257 -14.39 -8.43 0.82
C TRP A 257 -14.24 -7.54 -0.43
N ILE A 258 -14.18 -6.21 -0.26
CA ILE A 258 -13.90 -5.26 -1.34
C ILE A 258 -12.50 -5.52 -1.92
N PHE A 259 -11.48 -5.64 -1.07
CA PHE A 259 -10.11 -5.93 -1.49
C PHE A 259 -10.01 -7.26 -2.27
N TYR A 260 -10.72 -8.30 -1.82
CA TYR A 260 -10.81 -9.57 -2.54
C TYR A 260 -11.35 -9.42 -3.97
N HIS A 261 -12.44 -8.68 -4.15
CA HIS A 261 -13.01 -8.45 -5.49
C HIS A 261 -12.14 -7.55 -6.35
N LEU A 262 -11.53 -6.53 -5.76
CA LEU A 262 -10.56 -5.67 -6.43
C LEU A 262 -9.39 -6.49 -6.96
N ARG A 263 -8.76 -7.30 -6.10
CA ARG A 263 -7.68 -8.21 -6.48
C ARG A 263 -8.09 -9.14 -7.61
N ARG A 264 -9.27 -9.76 -7.51
CA ARG A 264 -9.78 -10.67 -8.55
C ARG A 264 -10.06 -9.96 -9.86
N PHE A 265 -10.62 -8.76 -9.81
CA PHE A 265 -10.85 -7.92 -10.97
C PHE A 265 -9.52 -7.65 -11.67
N VAL A 266 -8.50 -7.19 -10.94
CA VAL A 266 -7.15 -6.97 -11.49
C VAL A 266 -6.59 -8.26 -12.11
N ALA A 267 -6.65 -9.39 -11.41
CA ALA A 267 -6.12 -10.65 -11.92
C ALA A 267 -6.83 -11.17 -13.19
N LEU A 268 -8.15 -10.99 -13.28
CA LEU A 268 -8.94 -11.34 -14.47
C LEU A 268 -8.56 -10.48 -15.66
N GLN A 269 -8.41 -9.18 -15.41
CA GLN A 269 -7.92 -8.27 -16.43
C GLN A 269 -6.53 -8.75 -16.88
N LEU A 270 -5.60 -9.08 -15.98
CA LEU A 270 -4.19 -9.47 -16.28
C LEU A 270 -3.99 -10.73 -17.13
N GLY A 271 -5.04 -11.49 -17.42
CA GLY A 271 -4.89 -12.80 -18.07
C GLY A 271 -4.09 -13.83 -17.25
N THR A 272 -3.88 -13.57 -15.95
CA THR A 272 -3.13 -14.46 -15.05
C THR A 272 -3.93 -15.71 -14.66
N GLN A 273 -5.26 -15.67 -14.74
CA GLN A 273 -6.11 -16.84 -14.51
C GLN A 273 -6.30 -17.66 -15.78
N CYS A 274 -6.21 -18.99 -15.66
CA CYS A 274 -6.54 -19.91 -16.75
C CYS A 274 -8.02 -19.71 -17.13
N ARG A 275 -8.35 -19.54 -18.42
CA ARG A 275 -9.75 -19.37 -18.90
C ARG A 275 -10.68 -20.54 -18.53
N LYS A 276 -10.11 -21.67 -18.08
CA LYS A 276 -10.80 -22.85 -17.54
C LYS A 276 -11.13 -22.75 -16.03
N ASP A 277 -10.61 -21.75 -15.33
CA ASP A 277 -10.80 -21.51 -13.87
C ASP A 277 -12.04 -20.64 -13.56
N SER A 278 -12.87 -20.32 -14.54
CA SER A 278 -14.17 -19.71 -14.31
C SER A 278 -15.26 -20.77 -14.47
N GLY A 279 -15.85 -21.22 -13.36
CA GLY A 279 -17.27 -21.58 -13.43
C GLY A 279 -18.02 -20.36 -13.98
N PRO A 280 -19.14 -20.57 -14.70
CA PRO A 280 -19.59 -19.69 -15.79
C PRO A 280 -19.46 -18.22 -15.38
N PRO A 281 -18.49 -17.49 -15.95
CA PRO A 281 -18.53 -16.05 -15.89
C PRO A 281 -19.69 -15.63 -16.79
N LEU A 282 -20.51 -14.71 -16.32
CA LEU A 282 -21.09 -13.59 -17.08
C LEU A 282 -20.71 -13.50 -18.59
N SER A 283 -21.09 -14.47 -19.42
CA SER A 283 -20.74 -14.49 -20.84
C SER A 283 -22.01 -14.62 -21.65
N LEU A 284 -22.73 -13.51 -21.76
CA LEU A 284 -23.66 -13.35 -22.86
C LEU A 284 -23.03 -12.39 -23.85
N THR A 285 -22.56 -13.01 -24.94
CA THR A 285 -22.22 -12.52 -26.30
C THR A 285 -20.75 -12.65 -26.68
N LEU A 286 -20.30 -13.89 -26.91
CA LEU A 286 -19.20 -14.20 -27.84
C LEU A 286 -19.48 -15.51 -28.62
N SER A 287 -20.76 -15.87 -28.82
CA SER A 287 -21.14 -17.00 -29.69
C SER A 287 -21.12 -16.65 -31.18
N ARG A 288 -20.97 -15.37 -31.55
CA ARG A 288 -20.84 -14.93 -32.95
C ARG A 288 -19.41 -14.70 -33.45
N ALA A 289 -18.39 -14.78 -32.58
CA ALA A 289 -16.99 -14.63 -32.99
C ALA A 289 -16.23 -15.97 -33.14
N ASN A 290 -16.82 -17.09 -32.72
CA ASN A 290 -16.16 -18.40 -32.72
C ASN A 290 -16.17 -19.11 -34.09
N ALA A 291 -16.95 -18.63 -35.06
CA ALA A 291 -16.89 -19.13 -36.43
C ALA A 291 -15.64 -18.62 -37.18
N ALA A 292 -15.14 -17.43 -36.87
CA ALA A 292 -13.97 -16.86 -37.53
C ALA A 292 -12.62 -17.31 -36.90
N VAL A 293 -12.59 -17.60 -35.60
CA VAL A 293 -11.35 -17.96 -34.88
C VAL A 293 -10.97 -19.44 -35.06
N SER A 294 -11.95 -20.31 -35.32
CA SER A 294 -11.68 -21.74 -35.58
C SER A 294 -10.99 -21.96 -36.94
N ALA A 295 -11.12 -21.02 -37.88
CA ALA A 295 -10.42 -21.04 -39.17
C ALA A 295 -8.96 -20.55 -39.11
N LEU A 296 -8.56 -19.82 -38.06
CA LEU A 296 -7.19 -19.33 -37.87
C LEU A 296 -6.35 -20.18 -36.90
N ALA A 297 -6.99 -21.04 -36.10
CA ALA A 297 -6.30 -21.85 -35.09
C ALA A 297 -5.61 -23.11 -35.65
N SER A 298 -5.87 -23.48 -36.90
CA SER A 298 -5.24 -24.62 -37.58
C SER A 298 -3.84 -24.32 -38.14
N SER A 299 -3.38 -23.05 -38.19
CA SER A 299 -2.04 -22.72 -38.71
C SER A 299 -0.96 -22.42 -37.65
N ALA A 300 -1.33 -22.31 -36.37
CA ALA A 300 -0.40 -21.89 -35.30
C ALA A 300 0.07 -23.03 -34.37
N ALA A 301 -0.16 -24.30 -34.75
CA ALA A 301 0.17 -25.47 -33.94
C ALA A 301 1.63 -25.96 -34.04
N THR A 302 2.53 -25.17 -34.62
CA THR A 302 3.97 -25.48 -34.67
C THR A 302 4.78 -24.28 -34.23
N GLN A 303 4.99 -24.14 -32.92
CA GLN A 303 6.24 -23.67 -32.29
C GLN A 303 6.06 -23.53 -30.77
N GLY A 304 6.56 -24.52 -30.03
CA GLY A 304 6.67 -24.46 -28.58
C GLY A 304 7.85 -23.58 -28.16
N SER A 305 7.59 -22.41 -27.58
CA SER A 305 8.63 -21.56 -26.97
C SER A 305 8.62 -21.69 -25.44
N ARG A 306 9.54 -22.48 -24.89
CA ARG A 306 10.02 -22.35 -23.50
C ARG A 306 10.76 -21.00 -23.38
N SER A 307 10.37 -20.15 -22.43
CA SER A 307 11.09 -18.90 -22.16
C SER A 307 12.38 -19.19 -21.38
N SER A 308 13.53 -19.12 -22.04
CA SER A 308 14.84 -19.28 -21.38
C SER A 308 15.23 -18.03 -20.56
N PRO A 309 16.07 -18.16 -19.52
CA PRO A 309 16.60 -17.04 -18.73
C PRO A 309 17.20 -15.90 -19.57
N ASN A 310 17.77 -16.23 -20.73
CA ASN A 310 18.38 -15.27 -21.65
C ASN A 310 17.37 -14.24 -22.17
N LYS A 311 16.08 -14.58 -22.34
CA LYS A 311 15.07 -13.61 -22.80
C LYS A 311 14.74 -12.56 -21.74
N MET A 312 14.76 -12.93 -20.45
CA MET A 312 14.49 -11.99 -19.35
C MET A 312 15.65 -11.02 -19.15
N ILE A 313 16.89 -11.54 -19.17
CA ILE A 313 18.11 -10.73 -19.09
C ILE A 313 18.16 -9.77 -20.28
N SER A 314 17.92 -10.25 -21.51
CA SER A 314 17.88 -9.39 -22.68
C SER A 314 16.79 -8.32 -22.62
N ALA A 315 15.61 -8.62 -22.06
CA ALA A 315 14.56 -7.62 -21.87
C ALA A 315 14.93 -6.55 -20.83
N ILE A 316 15.61 -6.94 -19.74
CA ILE A 316 16.13 -6.00 -18.73
C ILE A 316 17.22 -5.12 -19.34
N VAL A 317 18.20 -5.73 -20.03
CA VAL A 317 19.27 -5.01 -20.72
C VAL A 317 18.71 -4.06 -21.77
N TYR A 318 17.71 -4.48 -22.55
CA TYR A 318 17.06 -3.62 -23.54
C TYR A 318 16.32 -2.44 -22.90
N THR A 319 15.59 -2.69 -21.80
CA THR A 319 14.90 -1.64 -21.05
C THR A 319 15.89 -0.63 -20.48
N LEU A 320 16.99 -1.11 -19.89
CA LEU A 320 18.07 -0.25 -19.38
C LEU A 320 18.74 0.54 -20.52
N LYS A 321 19.06 -0.09 -21.65
CA LYS A 321 19.61 0.60 -22.83
C LYS A 321 18.69 1.72 -23.34
N GLY A 322 17.37 1.53 -23.28
CA GLY A 322 16.39 2.58 -23.60
C GLY A 322 16.42 3.75 -22.62
N GLU A 323 16.59 3.48 -21.32
CA GLU A 323 16.69 4.52 -20.28
C GLU A 323 17.98 5.34 -20.41
N PHE A 324 19.10 4.74 -20.82
CA PHE A 324 20.40 5.44 -20.95
C PHE A 324 20.59 6.23 -22.26
N LYS A 325 19.55 6.38 -23.10
CA LYS A 325 19.58 7.29 -24.25
C LYS A 325 19.59 8.76 -23.80
N ALA A 326 20.30 9.63 -24.51
CA ALA A 326 20.38 11.07 -24.20
C ALA A 326 18.98 11.74 -24.09
N GLN A 327 18.04 11.32 -24.94
CA GLN A 327 16.64 11.81 -24.94
C GLN A 327 15.88 11.50 -23.64
N SER A 328 16.28 10.44 -22.91
CA SER A 328 15.65 10.05 -21.64
C SER A 328 15.97 11.00 -20.49
N ARG A 329 17.01 11.85 -20.61
CA ARG A 329 17.35 12.90 -19.65
C ARG A 329 16.37 14.08 -19.68
N HIS A 330 15.75 14.35 -20.83
CA HIS A 330 14.83 15.48 -20.97
C HIS A 330 13.44 15.17 -20.42
N LEU A 331 12.69 16.21 -20.02
CA LEU A 331 11.26 16.14 -19.71
C LEU A 331 10.43 16.20 -21.01
N SER A 332 10.61 15.20 -21.86
CA SER A 332 9.89 15.05 -23.15
C SER A 332 9.33 13.64 -23.28
N HIS A 333 8.09 13.49 -23.73
CA HIS A 333 7.39 12.23 -23.89
C HIS A 333 6.45 12.30 -25.08
N ASP A 334 6.44 11.25 -25.90
CA ASP A 334 5.71 11.23 -27.19
C ASP A 334 4.19 11.15 -27.03
N LYS A 335 3.72 10.83 -25.81
CA LYS A 335 2.30 10.73 -25.46
C LYS A 335 1.97 11.65 -24.27
N PRO A 336 1.63 12.92 -24.50
CA PRO A 336 1.30 13.88 -23.44
C PRO A 336 0.02 13.54 -22.68
N ASP A 337 -0.95 12.89 -23.33
CA ASP A 337 -2.22 12.47 -22.72
C ASP A 337 -2.06 11.52 -21.52
N ARG A 338 -0.93 10.81 -21.40
CA ARG A 338 -0.58 9.99 -20.23
C ARG A 338 -0.51 10.79 -18.93
N PHE A 339 -0.29 12.10 -19.01
CA PHE A 339 -0.26 12.98 -17.84
C PHE A 339 -1.66 13.40 -17.36
N SER A 340 -2.71 13.15 -18.15
CA SER A 340 -4.10 13.51 -17.83
C SER A 340 -5.03 12.29 -17.71
N LYS A 341 -4.50 11.08 -17.89
CA LYS A 341 -5.27 9.83 -17.86
C LYS A 341 -4.87 8.93 -16.71
N SER A 342 -5.85 8.18 -16.19
CA SER A 342 -5.57 7.05 -15.32
C SER A 342 -4.83 5.97 -16.11
N GLN A 343 -3.98 5.20 -15.43
CA GLN A 343 -3.38 4.00 -16.01
C GLN A 343 -4.42 2.99 -16.49
N TRP A 344 -5.60 3.00 -15.86
CA TRP A 344 -6.71 2.07 -16.06
C TRP A 344 -7.77 2.60 -17.02
N HIS A 345 -7.46 3.70 -17.70
CA HIS A 345 -8.33 4.30 -18.70
C HIS A 345 -8.55 3.33 -19.88
N ARG A 346 -9.80 3.19 -20.35
CA ARG A 346 -10.13 2.29 -21.45
C ARG A 346 -9.82 2.97 -22.80
N SER A 347 -9.15 2.24 -23.70
CA SER A 347 -8.66 2.73 -25.01
C SER A 347 -9.79 3.22 -25.94
N ASP A 348 -11.03 2.79 -25.73
CA ASP A 348 -12.22 3.19 -26.49
C ASP A 348 -12.79 4.57 -26.09
N SER A 349 -12.40 5.10 -24.93
CA SER A 349 -12.91 6.36 -24.40
C SER A 349 -11.92 7.49 -24.67
N LYS A 350 -12.32 8.48 -25.47
CA LYS A 350 -11.47 9.66 -25.76
C LYS A 350 -11.28 10.56 -24.53
N THR A 351 -12.29 10.66 -23.67
CA THR A 351 -12.33 11.54 -22.48
C THR A 351 -11.92 10.82 -21.21
N CYS A 352 -11.21 11.48 -20.29
CA CYS A 352 -10.98 10.93 -18.95
C CYS A 352 -12.30 10.77 -18.17
N THR A 353 -12.43 9.72 -17.36
CA THR A 353 -13.66 9.49 -16.58
C THR A 353 -13.88 10.60 -15.55
N LEU A 354 -15.13 11.06 -15.37
CA LEU A 354 -15.51 12.03 -14.32
C LEU A 354 -15.04 11.60 -12.92
N LEU A 355 -15.03 10.29 -12.65
CA LEU A 355 -14.53 9.72 -11.40
C LEU A 355 -13.03 10.01 -11.17
N TYR A 356 -12.21 9.92 -12.21
CA TYR A 356 -10.79 10.21 -12.12
C TYR A 356 -10.52 11.71 -11.96
N LEU A 357 -11.32 12.55 -12.61
CA LEU A 357 -11.29 14.00 -12.40
C LEU A 357 -11.66 14.37 -10.96
N PHE A 358 -12.75 13.79 -10.43
CA PHE A 358 -13.17 13.97 -9.04
C PHE A 358 -12.08 13.52 -8.06
N TYR A 359 -11.46 12.36 -8.29
CA TYR A 359 -10.33 11.87 -7.49
C TYR A 359 -9.18 12.89 -7.44
N LYS A 360 -8.77 13.46 -8.57
CA LYS A 360 -7.65 14.40 -8.62
C LYS A 360 -7.95 15.71 -7.86
N TRP A 361 -9.17 16.24 -7.99
CA TRP A 361 -9.60 17.40 -7.20
C TRP A 361 -9.74 17.08 -5.71
N LEU A 362 -10.22 15.89 -5.35
CA LEU A 362 -10.30 15.46 -3.95
C LEU A 362 -8.92 15.39 -3.29
N ILE A 363 -7.92 14.82 -3.98
CA ILE A 363 -6.54 14.79 -3.47
C ILE A 363 -5.95 16.19 -3.35
N ALA A 364 -6.15 17.06 -4.35
CA ALA A 364 -5.68 18.44 -4.30
C ALA A 364 -6.32 19.22 -3.13
N ALA A 365 -7.63 19.08 -2.92
CA ALA A 365 -8.34 19.71 -1.80
C ALA A 365 -7.85 19.17 -0.44
N TYR A 366 -7.67 17.86 -0.31
CA TYR A 366 -7.14 17.25 0.90
C TYR A 366 -5.74 17.78 1.26
N LEU A 367 -4.83 17.81 0.29
CA LEU A 367 -3.47 18.34 0.49
C LEU A 367 -3.48 19.84 0.79
N LEU A 368 -4.42 20.61 0.23
CA LEU A 368 -4.57 22.03 0.53
C LEU A 368 -5.00 22.25 1.97
N VAL A 369 -6.03 21.52 2.43
CA VAL A 369 -6.47 21.54 3.83
C VAL A 369 -5.32 21.13 4.75
N GLY A 370 -4.60 20.06 4.42
CA GLY A 370 -3.42 19.61 5.15
C GLY A 370 -2.36 20.69 5.28
N MET A 371 -2.02 21.35 4.17
CA MET A 371 -1.05 22.45 4.16
C MET A 371 -1.53 23.63 5.02
N VAL A 372 -2.78 24.08 4.87
CA VAL A 372 -3.35 25.18 5.66
C VAL A 372 -3.30 24.86 7.16
N VAL A 373 -3.69 23.64 7.56
CA VAL A 373 -3.62 23.20 8.97
C VAL A 373 -2.19 23.23 9.50
N THR A 374 -1.20 22.82 8.70
CA THR A 374 0.23 22.83 9.12
C THR A 374 0.85 24.22 9.14
N LEU A 375 0.36 25.14 8.30
CA LEU A 375 0.81 26.53 8.22
C LEU A 375 0.22 27.38 9.36
N VAL A 376 -1.08 27.19 9.63
CA VAL A 376 -1.80 27.86 10.72
C VAL A 376 -1.36 27.33 12.09
N ASP A 377 -0.91 26.07 12.14
CA ASP A 377 -0.59 25.30 13.36
C ASP A 377 -1.78 25.33 14.32
N VAL A 378 -2.74 24.41 14.14
CA VAL A 378 -4.04 24.37 14.87
C VAL A 378 -3.90 24.36 16.39
N ARG A 379 -2.71 24.08 16.94
CA ARG A 379 -2.37 24.32 18.36
C ARG A 379 -2.61 25.77 18.81
N ILE A 380 -2.58 26.71 17.87
CA ILE A 380 -2.77 28.16 18.05
C ILE A 380 -4.25 28.58 18.04
N LEU A 381 -5.18 27.71 17.61
CA LEU A 381 -6.63 27.98 17.68
C LEU A 381 -7.24 27.82 19.09
N GLY A 382 -6.41 27.93 20.15
CA GLY A 382 -6.90 28.15 21.52
C GLY A 382 -6.64 27.07 22.58
N MET A 383 -5.64 26.17 22.43
CA MET A 383 -5.35 25.16 23.47
C MET A 383 -3.95 25.22 24.11
N PHE A 384 -3.01 26.01 23.61
CA PHE A 384 -1.73 26.29 24.29
C PHE A 384 -1.29 27.72 24.01
N GLN A 385 -1.14 28.53 25.08
CA GLN A 385 -0.59 29.88 24.99
C GLN A 385 0.91 29.82 24.71
N TRP A 386 1.32 30.04 23.46
CA TRP A 386 2.70 30.38 23.12
C TRP A 386 2.72 31.80 22.56
N PRO A 387 3.80 32.58 22.78
CA PRO A 387 3.86 33.97 22.32
C PRO A 387 3.69 34.02 20.80
N GLU A 388 2.70 34.80 20.35
CA GLU A 388 2.38 35.01 18.94
C GLU A 388 3.52 35.74 18.21
N ASN A 389 4.58 35.02 17.86
CA ASN A 389 5.68 35.61 17.12
C ASN A 389 5.58 35.19 15.66
N ALA A 390 5.34 36.15 14.75
CA ALA A 390 5.37 35.95 13.30
C ALA A 390 6.63 35.18 12.83
N MET A 391 7.75 35.38 13.54
CA MET A 391 9.02 34.67 13.34
C MET A 391 8.91 33.14 13.49
N TYR A 392 8.09 32.65 14.44
CA TYR A 392 7.84 31.21 14.60
C TYR A 392 7.09 30.62 13.39
N ARG A 393 6.13 31.36 12.84
CA ARG A 393 5.39 30.98 11.63
C ARG A 393 6.31 30.98 10.40
N LEU A 394 7.18 31.97 10.25
CA LEU A 394 8.16 32.03 9.15
C LEU A 394 9.13 30.84 9.16
N LYS A 395 9.49 30.34 10.35
CA LYS A 395 10.26 29.09 10.51
C LYS A 395 9.51 27.84 10.03
N TRP A 396 8.25 27.91 9.58
CA TRP A 396 7.65 26.82 8.82
C TRP A 396 8.45 26.54 7.54
N ALA A 397 8.90 27.58 6.85
CA ALA A 397 9.55 27.44 5.54
C ALA A 397 10.96 26.82 5.61
N ILE A 398 11.58 26.68 6.79
CA ILE A 398 12.94 26.13 6.90
C ILE A 398 12.97 24.59 6.87
N TYR A 399 11.84 23.91 7.07
CA TYR A 399 11.79 22.44 7.18
C TYR A 399 11.55 21.76 5.82
N VAL A 400 12.36 20.76 5.47
CA VAL A 400 12.23 19.97 4.21
C VAL A 400 10.90 19.23 4.13
N THR A 401 10.34 18.82 5.27
CA THR A 401 8.99 18.25 5.37
C THR A 401 7.96 19.17 4.71
N ASN A 402 8.04 20.46 4.98
CA ASN A 402 7.11 21.45 4.46
C ASN A 402 7.34 21.73 2.98
N TRP A 403 8.61 21.70 2.53
CA TRP A 403 8.93 21.75 1.09
C TRP A 403 8.31 20.56 0.35
N SER A 404 8.39 19.36 0.93
CA SER A 404 7.73 18.17 0.38
C SER A 404 6.20 18.35 0.30
N SER A 405 5.57 18.92 1.33
CA SER A 405 4.13 19.18 1.34
C SER A 405 3.72 20.20 0.26
N VAL A 406 4.50 21.28 0.07
CA VAL A 406 4.27 22.25 -1.02
C VAL A 406 4.41 21.60 -2.39
N ILE A 407 5.45 20.79 -2.61
CA ILE A 407 5.67 20.09 -3.86
C ILE A 407 4.52 19.12 -4.16
N LEU A 408 4.05 18.37 -3.16
CA LEU A 408 2.91 17.45 -3.30
C LEU A 408 1.61 18.20 -3.62
N LEU A 409 1.33 19.31 -2.93
CA LEU A 409 0.16 20.13 -3.24
C LEU A 409 0.23 20.70 -4.66
N ALA A 410 1.36 21.30 -5.03
CA ALA A 410 1.57 21.86 -6.36
C ALA A 410 1.42 20.79 -7.44
N GLN A 411 1.99 19.60 -7.23
CA GLN A 411 1.80 18.44 -8.10
C GLN A 411 0.32 18.07 -8.24
N ALA A 412 -0.42 17.98 -7.13
CA ALA A 412 -1.81 17.53 -7.15
C ALA A 412 -2.73 18.54 -7.85
N VAL A 413 -2.57 19.83 -7.56
CA VAL A 413 -3.30 20.92 -8.24
C VAL A 413 -3.01 20.91 -9.74
N MET A 414 -1.75 20.80 -10.12
CA MET A 414 -1.35 20.74 -11.53
C MET A 414 -1.89 19.50 -12.24
N SER A 415 -1.92 18.36 -11.56
CA SER A 415 -2.56 17.13 -12.07
C SER A 415 -4.06 17.35 -12.29
N ALA A 416 -4.77 17.95 -11.33
CA ALA A 416 -6.19 18.25 -11.45
C ALA A 416 -6.49 19.23 -12.60
N ILE A 417 -5.66 20.26 -12.79
CA ILE A 417 -5.77 21.21 -13.91
C ILE A 417 -5.56 20.49 -15.25
N LEU A 418 -4.52 19.66 -15.38
CA LEU A 418 -4.24 18.90 -16.60
C LEU A 418 -5.38 17.94 -16.98
N VAL A 419 -5.98 17.29 -15.98
CA VAL A 419 -7.11 16.37 -16.17
C VAL A 419 -8.38 17.15 -16.51
N THR A 420 -8.61 18.32 -15.88
CA THR A 420 -9.73 19.22 -16.21
C THR A 420 -9.63 19.73 -17.64
N LYS A 421 -8.46 20.22 -18.07
CA LYS A 421 -8.22 20.65 -19.45
C LYS A 421 -8.53 19.52 -20.44
N HIS A 422 -8.06 18.31 -20.15
CA HIS A 422 -8.31 17.15 -21.01
C HIS A 422 -9.79 16.73 -21.02
N TYR A 423 -10.50 16.86 -19.90
CA TYR A 423 -11.94 16.60 -19.81
C TYR A 423 -12.76 17.60 -20.63
N LEU A 424 -12.49 18.90 -20.48
CA LEU A 424 -13.23 19.98 -21.16
C LEU A 424 -12.99 20.02 -22.66
N THR A 425 -11.80 19.63 -23.12
CA THR A 425 -11.47 19.54 -24.55
C THR A 425 -11.98 18.26 -25.21
N SER A 426 -12.95 17.58 -24.61
CA SER A 426 -13.52 16.31 -25.10
C SER A 426 -12.46 15.24 -25.38
N GLY A 427 -11.35 15.24 -24.64
CA GLY A 427 -10.29 14.26 -24.80
C GLY A 427 -9.38 14.48 -26.01
N GLN A 428 -9.42 15.66 -26.64
CA GLN A 428 -8.39 16.04 -27.61
C GLN A 428 -7.02 15.99 -26.91
N SER A 429 -6.16 15.09 -27.35
CA SER A 429 -4.80 15.00 -26.84
C SER A 429 -4.01 16.20 -27.32
N ASP A 430 -3.28 16.85 -26.43
CA ASP A 430 -2.21 17.76 -26.84
C ASP A 430 -1.24 16.97 -27.74
N GLN A 431 -0.97 17.47 -28.95
CA GLN A 431 -0.06 16.82 -29.90
C GLN A 431 1.40 16.86 -29.40
N LYS A 432 1.73 17.83 -28.54
CA LYS A 432 3.07 18.02 -27.96
C LYS A 432 2.96 18.38 -26.48
N MET A 433 3.97 17.99 -25.69
CA MET A 433 4.05 18.37 -24.28
C MET A 433 4.18 19.89 -24.12
N THR A 434 3.27 20.49 -23.36
CA THR A 434 3.36 21.90 -22.97
C THR A 434 4.32 22.10 -21.79
N LYS A 435 4.70 23.37 -21.49
CA LYS A 435 5.48 23.70 -20.28
C LYS A 435 4.81 23.18 -18.99
N LEU A 436 3.48 23.24 -18.93
CA LEU A 436 2.67 22.75 -17.81
C LEU A 436 2.92 21.26 -17.53
N HIS A 437 3.00 20.44 -18.60
CA HIS A 437 3.29 19.00 -18.47
C HIS A 437 4.69 18.76 -17.91
N LYS A 438 5.68 19.54 -18.33
CA LYS A 438 7.07 19.39 -17.90
C LYS A 438 7.23 19.78 -16.42
N ILE A 439 6.63 20.90 -16.01
CA ILE A 439 6.61 21.35 -14.62
C ILE A 439 5.90 20.31 -13.75
N TYR A 440 4.72 19.86 -14.18
CA TYR A 440 4.00 18.78 -13.49
C TYR A 440 4.85 17.52 -13.34
N TRP A 441 5.54 17.09 -14.40
CA TRP A 441 6.36 15.88 -14.35
C TRP A 441 7.54 16.01 -13.38
N LEU A 442 8.21 17.16 -13.36
CA LEU A 442 9.25 17.45 -12.37
C LEU A 442 8.69 17.37 -10.94
N LEU A 443 7.59 18.08 -10.66
CA LEU A 443 6.94 18.06 -9.34
C LEU A 443 6.48 16.65 -8.95
N ASN A 444 6.00 15.86 -9.90
CA ASN A 444 5.60 14.48 -9.71
C ASN A 444 6.79 13.57 -9.36
N ASN A 445 7.92 13.73 -10.04
CA ASN A 445 9.13 12.99 -9.71
C ASN A 445 9.64 13.37 -8.30
N LEU A 446 9.66 14.65 -7.97
CA LEU A 446 10.05 15.13 -6.65
C LEU A 446 9.11 14.61 -5.56
N GLY A 447 7.80 14.81 -5.71
CA GLY A 447 6.80 14.41 -4.71
C GLY A 447 6.77 12.91 -4.43
N ASN A 448 6.87 12.08 -5.47
CA ASN A 448 6.85 10.61 -5.33
C ASN A 448 8.08 10.06 -4.59
N VAL A 449 9.16 10.82 -4.50
CA VAL A 449 10.40 10.42 -3.81
C VAL A 449 10.48 11.08 -2.43
N LEU A 450 10.17 12.37 -2.33
CA LEU A 450 10.27 13.14 -1.08
C LEU A 450 9.25 12.70 -0.02
N GLY A 451 8.00 12.36 -0.40
CA GLY A 451 6.99 11.90 0.56
C GLY A 451 7.46 10.67 1.36
N PRO A 452 7.82 9.57 0.68
CA PRO A 452 8.41 8.38 1.32
C PRO A 452 9.71 8.68 2.06
N ALA A 453 10.59 9.54 1.53
CA ALA A 453 11.83 9.91 2.20
C ALA A 453 11.57 10.64 3.53
N VAL A 454 10.67 11.61 3.55
CA VAL A 454 10.26 12.35 4.75
C VAL A 454 9.64 11.42 5.77
N THR A 455 8.79 10.47 5.33
CA THR A 455 8.23 9.44 6.21
C THR A 455 9.34 8.62 6.86
N ILE A 456 10.24 8.04 6.07
CA ILE A 456 11.34 7.21 6.59
C ILE A 456 12.22 8.01 7.54
N LEU A 457 12.73 9.16 7.11
CA LEU A 457 13.65 9.97 7.90
C LEU A 457 13.00 10.45 9.20
N TYR A 458 11.75 10.91 9.16
CA TYR A 458 11.06 11.34 10.37
C TYR A 458 10.93 10.21 11.39
N TRP A 459 10.32 9.09 11.01
CA TRP A 459 10.06 7.99 11.96
C TRP A 459 11.31 7.26 12.43
N THR A 460 12.40 7.29 11.66
CA THR A 460 13.65 6.62 12.02
C THR A 460 14.63 7.51 12.76
N THR A 461 14.56 8.84 12.59
CA THR A 461 15.64 9.73 13.04
C THR A 461 15.19 11.01 13.76
N VAL A 462 13.92 11.43 13.61
CA VAL A 462 13.41 12.69 14.19
C VAL A 462 12.33 12.46 15.24
N TYR A 463 11.47 11.46 15.05
CA TYR A 463 10.33 11.22 15.91
C TYR A 463 10.78 10.86 17.33
N ASP A 464 10.40 11.71 18.28
CA ASP A 464 10.55 11.50 19.71
C ASP A 464 9.16 11.62 20.35
N PRO A 465 8.59 10.53 20.91
CA PRO A 465 7.26 10.59 21.53
C PRO A 465 7.17 11.56 22.70
N ALA A 466 8.29 11.93 23.34
CA ALA A 466 8.31 12.95 24.39
C ALA A 466 8.11 14.37 23.83
N LYS A 467 8.55 14.63 22.59
CA LYS A 467 8.52 15.96 21.95
C LYS A 467 7.45 16.08 20.87
N ASN A 468 7.04 14.98 20.26
CA ASN A 468 6.18 14.94 19.08
C ASN A 468 4.84 14.25 19.39
N SER A 469 3.77 15.03 19.38
CA SER A 469 2.39 14.55 19.40
C SER A 469 2.02 13.83 18.09
N LEU A 470 1.21 12.77 18.16
CA LEU A 470 0.58 12.21 16.95
C LEU A 470 -0.69 12.96 16.57
N ASP A 471 -0.53 14.28 16.43
CA ASP A 471 -1.59 15.15 15.93
C ASP A 471 -1.75 15.01 14.41
N PHE A 472 -2.80 15.64 13.88
CA PHE A 472 -3.06 15.64 12.44
C PHE A 472 -1.85 16.10 11.63
N SER A 473 -1.15 17.15 12.07
CA SER A 473 -0.01 17.70 11.32
C SER A 473 1.13 16.71 11.19
N ASN A 474 1.50 16.04 12.29
CA ASN A 474 2.57 15.04 12.26
C ASN A 474 2.16 13.79 11.46
N VAL A 475 0.96 13.26 11.66
CA VAL A 475 0.48 12.10 10.90
C VAL A 475 0.35 12.42 9.41
N HIS A 476 -0.17 13.60 9.06
CA HIS A 476 -0.31 14.03 7.67
C HIS A 476 1.04 14.14 6.97
N ASN A 477 1.98 14.89 7.58
CA ASN A 477 3.28 15.21 6.99
C ASN A 477 4.28 14.05 7.03
N HIS A 478 4.06 13.03 7.86
CA HIS A 478 5.03 11.95 8.04
C HIS A 478 4.47 10.55 7.79
N LEU A 479 3.19 10.40 7.44
CA LEU A 479 2.61 9.11 7.06
C LEU A 479 1.66 9.24 5.87
N VAL A 480 0.66 10.12 5.97
CA VAL A 480 -0.40 10.19 4.96
C VAL A 480 0.13 10.68 3.62
N ASN A 481 1.15 11.55 3.59
CA ASN A 481 1.81 11.95 2.35
C ASN A 481 2.32 10.75 1.51
N SER A 482 2.92 9.74 2.14
CA SER A 482 3.38 8.52 1.48
C SER A 482 2.23 7.65 1.01
N VAL A 483 1.13 7.59 1.79
CA VAL A 483 -0.08 6.90 1.38
C VAL A 483 -0.66 7.53 0.11
N VAL A 484 -0.73 8.86 0.04
CA VAL A 484 -1.18 9.60 -1.15
C VAL A 484 -0.29 9.29 -2.35
N VAL A 485 1.04 9.31 -2.18
CA VAL A 485 2.00 8.94 -3.23
C VAL A 485 1.76 7.52 -3.75
N VAL A 486 1.58 6.53 -2.86
CA VAL A 486 1.34 5.14 -3.27
C VAL A 486 0.01 5.00 -4.02
N VAL A 487 -1.05 5.63 -3.54
CA VAL A 487 -2.36 5.62 -4.21
C VAL A 487 -2.25 6.24 -5.61
N ASP A 488 -1.56 7.38 -5.75
CA ASP A 488 -1.42 8.03 -7.05
C ASP A 488 -0.53 7.21 -8.00
N LEU A 489 0.55 6.61 -7.50
CA LEU A 489 1.38 5.68 -8.27
C LEU A 489 0.57 4.49 -8.78
N VAL A 490 -0.40 3.97 -8.03
CA VAL A 490 -1.29 2.89 -8.50
C VAL A 490 -2.24 3.37 -9.60
N LEU A 491 -2.84 4.54 -9.45
CA LEU A 491 -3.96 4.99 -10.28
C LEU A 491 -3.53 5.74 -11.55
N ALA A 492 -2.46 6.51 -11.48
CA ALA A 492 -2.15 7.51 -12.48
C ALA A 492 -1.37 6.94 -13.67
N GLY A 493 -1.54 7.48 -14.88
CA GLY A 493 -0.91 6.96 -16.10
C GLY A 493 0.54 7.43 -16.34
N HIS A 494 1.11 8.20 -15.42
CA HIS A 494 2.31 9.00 -15.63
C HIS A 494 3.57 8.14 -15.84
N PRO A 495 4.46 8.51 -16.78
CA PRO A 495 5.74 7.85 -16.94
C PRO A 495 6.72 8.20 -15.83
N VAL A 496 7.56 7.24 -15.44
CA VAL A 496 8.72 7.46 -14.55
C VAL A 496 9.96 7.01 -15.32
N ARG A 497 11.02 7.81 -15.29
CA ARG A 497 12.33 7.48 -15.89
C ARG A 497 13.37 7.32 -14.83
N LEU A 498 14.25 6.32 -14.97
CA LEU A 498 15.31 6.07 -14.00
C LEU A 498 16.27 7.25 -13.96
N LEU A 499 16.64 7.79 -15.12
CA LEU A 499 17.58 8.92 -15.21
C LEU A 499 17.08 10.20 -14.55
N HIS A 500 15.80 10.35 -14.22
CA HIS A 500 15.31 11.53 -13.49
C HIS A 500 15.68 11.52 -12.00
N LEU A 501 16.40 10.48 -11.51
CA LEU A 501 16.89 10.40 -10.14
C LEU A 501 17.76 11.60 -9.71
N TYR A 502 18.37 12.32 -10.65
CA TYR A 502 19.14 13.52 -10.32
C TYR A 502 18.26 14.65 -9.76
N GLN A 503 16.96 14.68 -10.11
CA GLN A 503 16.04 15.75 -9.71
C GLN A 503 15.86 15.81 -8.18
N PRO A 504 15.44 14.73 -7.49
CA PRO A 504 15.36 14.75 -6.02
C PRO A 504 16.71 14.93 -5.35
N VAL A 505 17.80 14.39 -5.93
CA VAL A 505 19.16 14.56 -5.38
C VAL A 505 19.62 16.01 -5.43
N LEU A 506 19.44 16.71 -6.57
CA LEU A 506 19.79 18.12 -6.69
C LEU A 506 18.99 19.00 -5.72
N LEU A 507 17.69 18.70 -5.52
CA LEU A 507 16.88 19.41 -4.53
C LEU A 507 17.41 19.20 -3.10
N ALA A 508 17.79 17.97 -2.75
CA ALA A 508 18.35 17.66 -1.45
C ALA A 508 19.69 18.35 -1.21
N LEU A 509 20.56 18.40 -2.23
CA LEU A 509 21.82 19.16 -2.17
C LEU A 509 21.55 20.66 -2.02
N GLY A 510 20.61 21.22 -2.78
CA GLY A 510 20.20 22.62 -2.65
C GLY A 510 19.65 22.95 -1.26
N TYR A 511 18.80 22.07 -0.70
CA TYR A 511 18.33 22.20 0.67
C TYR A 511 19.50 22.12 1.67
N SER A 512 20.46 21.22 1.46
CA SER A 512 21.63 21.08 2.34
C SER A 512 22.48 22.35 2.34
N VAL A 513 22.76 22.92 1.17
CA VAL A 513 23.44 24.22 1.02
C VAL A 513 22.67 25.32 1.75
N PHE A 514 21.35 25.38 1.55
CA PHE A 514 20.49 26.30 2.28
C PHE A 514 20.65 26.13 3.81
N THR A 515 20.60 24.90 4.35
CA THR A 515 20.74 24.68 5.79
C THR A 515 22.11 25.08 6.33
N ALA A 516 23.17 24.88 5.55
CA ALA A 516 24.52 25.28 5.93
C ALA A 516 24.66 26.80 5.96
N VAL A 517 24.18 27.49 4.92
CA VAL A 517 24.17 28.97 4.89
C VAL A 517 23.29 29.53 6.00
N TYR A 518 22.10 28.95 6.22
CA TYR A 518 21.20 29.35 7.31
C TYR A 518 21.88 29.24 8.68
N PHE A 519 22.61 28.16 8.92
CA PHE A 519 23.43 27.99 10.12
C PHE A 519 24.55 29.04 10.23
N LEU A 520 25.30 29.29 9.16
CA LEU A 520 26.39 30.28 9.14
C LEU A 520 25.89 31.71 9.43
N LEU A 521 24.64 32.01 9.08
CA LEU A 521 23.98 33.28 9.38
C LEU A 521 23.34 33.33 10.79
N GLY A 522 23.61 32.34 11.66
CA GLY A 522 23.06 32.29 13.02
C GLY A 522 21.60 31.85 13.10
N GLY A 523 21.08 31.19 12.06
CA GLY A 523 19.72 30.68 12.01
C GLY A 523 19.42 29.65 13.11
N THR A 524 18.17 29.63 13.58
CA THR A 524 17.71 28.70 14.62
C THR A 524 16.39 28.05 14.26
N ASN A 525 16.15 26.84 14.76
CA ASN A 525 14.88 26.15 14.61
C ASN A 525 13.78 26.77 15.49
N ARG A 526 12.58 26.19 15.47
CA ARG A 526 11.43 26.68 16.27
C ARG A 526 11.64 26.64 17.78
N GLU A 527 12.56 25.83 18.26
CA GLU A 527 12.95 25.70 19.68
C GLU A 527 14.19 26.53 20.03
N HIS A 528 14.60 27.44 19.14
CA HIS A 528 15.81 28.26 19.28
C HIS A 528 17.13 27.46 19.28
N GLN A 529 17.13 26.20 18.85
CA GLN A 529 18.35 25.42 18.67
C GLN A 529 19.03 25.78 17.34
N VAL A 530 20.35 25.70 17.32
CA VAL A 530 21.19 26.06 16.17
C VAL A 530 21.01 25.16 14.94
N ASN A 531 20.51 23.94 15.12
CA ASN A 531 20.32 22.97 14.06
C ASN A 531 18.83 22.77 13.74
N ILE A 532 18.46 22.80 12.46
CA ILE A 532 17.08 22.57 11.99
C ILE A 532 16.63 21.14 12.32
N TYR A 533 17.53 20.19 12.06
CA TYR A 533 17.36 18.77 12.39
C TYR A 533 18.57 18.29 13.20
N PRO A 534 18.40 17.35 14.15
CA PRO A 534 19.52 16.74 14.86
C PRO A 534 20.60 16.17 13.94
N LEU A 535 20.22 15.55 12.82
CA LEU A 535 21.17 14.95 11.87
C LEU A 535 21.94 15.96 11.02
N LEU A 536 21.38 17.16 10.81
CA LEU A 536 22.04 18.24 10.08
C LEU A 536 22.61 19.27 11.07
N ASN A 537 23.38 18.78 12.05
CA ASN A 537 24.10 19.65 12.97
C ASN A 537 25.42 20.12 12.36
N TRP A 538 25.39 21.32 11.77
CA TRP A 538 26.56 21.95 11.14
C TRP A 538 27.66 22.39 12.11
N GLN A 539 27.44 22.33 13.44
CA GLN A 539 28.55 22.41 14.41
C GLN A 539 29.48 21.20 14.32
N ARG A 540 28.98 20.07 13.77
CA ARG A 540 29.73 18.84 13.51
C ARG A 540 29.70 18.54 12.01
N PRO A 541 30.40 19.32 11.17
CA PRO A 541 30.22 19.31 9.72
C PRO A 541 30.48 17.93 9.09
N GLY A 542 31.43 17.14 9.63
CA GLY A 542 31.65 15.77 9.14
C GLY A 542 30.42 14.86 9.28
N LEU A 543 29.71 14.92 10.41
CA LEU A 543 28.47 14.15 10.62
C LEU A 543 27.31 14.69 9.79
N ALA A 544 27.20 16.02 9.65
CA ALA A 544 26.19 16.63 8.80
C ALA A 544 26.38 16.23 7.33
N VAL A 545 27.61 16.27 6.81
CA VAL A 545 27.94 15.82 5.45
C VAL A 545 27.63 14.33 5.27
N ALA A 546 27.98 13.48 6.25
CA ALA A 546 27.63 12.07 6.21
C ALA A 546 26.11 11.84 6.15
N ALA A 547 25.33 12.61 6.92
CA ALA A 547 23.87 12.56 6.89
C ALA A 547 23.30 13.00 5.54
N VAL A 548 23.86 14.04 4.91
CA VAL A 548 23.48 14.49 3.56
C VAL A 548 23.75 13.40 2.52
N VAL A 549 24.91 12.74 2.59
CA VAL A 549 25.26 11.63 1.69
C VAL A 549 24.28 10.47 1.87
N ALA A 550 24.00 10.08 3.12
CA ALA A 550 23.03 9.01 3.42
C ALA A 550 21.62 9.33 2.91
N ALA A 551 21.16 10.58 3.08
CA ALA A 551 19.89 11.04 2.54
C ALA A 551 19.86 11.01 1.01
N CYS A 552 20.94 11.42 0.33
CA CYS A 552 21.03 11.34 -1.12
C CYS A 552 20.97 9.88 -1.62
N LEU A 553 21.68 8.96 -0.96
CA LEU A 553 21.61 7.53 -1.27
C LEU A 553 20.19 6.97 -1.09
N LEU A 554 19.50 7.35 -0.01
CA LEU A 554 18.11 6.99 0.22
C LEU A 554 17.20 7.47 -0.92
N LEU A 555 17.37 8.70 -1.40
CA LEU A 555 16.58 9.24 -2.52
C LEU A 555 16.83 8.48 -3.84
N VAL A 556 18.07 8.05 -4.10
CA VAL A 556 18.41 7.21 -5.26
C VAL A 556 17.69 5.85 -5.18
N VAL A 557 17.71 5.21 -4.01
CA VAL A 557 17.01 3.94 -3.78
C VAL A 557 15.51 4.12 -3.97
N LEU A 558 14.91 5.14 -3.36
CA LEU A 558 13.47 5.41 -3.45
C LEU A 558 13.04 5.70 -4.90
N HIS A 559 13.77 6.53 -5.64
CA HIS A 559 13.45 6.79 -7.05
C HIS A 559 13.53 5.51 -7.90
N THR A 560 14.52 4.66 -7.64
CA THR A 560 14.64 3.36 -8.31
C THR A 560 13.44 2.46 -8.01
N LEU A 561 12.98 2.43 -6.76
CA LEU A 561 11.78 1.68 -6.36
C LEU A 561 10.52 2.23 -7.03
N VAL A 562 10.36 3.55 -7.12
CA VAL A 562 9.23 4.20 -7.83
C VAL A 562 9.26 3.84 -9.32
N TRP A 563 10.43 3.83 -9.95
CA TRP A 563 10.59 3.40 -11.34
C TRP A 563 10.25 1.91 -11.54
N LEU A 564 10.73 1.02 -10.66
CA LEU A 564 10.38 -0.40 -10.70
C LEU A 564 8.87 -0.63 -10.53
N PHE A 565 8.24 0.14 -9.63
CA PHE A 565 6.79 0.11 -9.45
C PHE A 565 6.05 0.55 -10.71
N TYR A 566 6.51 1.62 -11.36
CA TYR A 566 5.98 2.07 -12.65
C TYR A 566 6.05 0.97 -13.72
N LEU A 567 7.19 0.28 -13.84
CA LEU A 567 7.35 -0.83 -14.79
C LEU A 567 6.38 -1.97 -14.49
N LEU A 568 6.24 -2.33 -13.21
CA LEU A 568 5.30 -3.34 -12.76
C LEU A 568 3.86 -2.95 -13.12
N ARG A 569 3.45 -1.72 -12.76
CA ARG A 569 2.12 -1.18 -13.05
C ARG A 569 1.81 -1.18 -14.54
N ARG A 570 2.78 -0.80 -15.39
CA ARG A 570 2.62 -0.84 -16.84
C ARG A 570 2.50 -2.24 -17.39
N LYS A 571 3.33 -3.17 -16.93
CA LYS A 571 3.26 -4.58 -17.31
C LYS A 571 1.90 -5.17 -16.94
N VAL A 572 1.38 -4.75 -15.79
CA VAL A 572 0.04 -5.08 -15.32
C VAL A 572 -1.00 -4.51 -16.30
N ALA A 573 -0.98 -3.19 -16.57
CA ALA A 573 -1.90 -2.54 -17.48
C ALA A 573 -1.93 -3.16 -18.89
N VAL A 574 -0.78 -3.48 -19.48
CA VAL A 574 -0.70 -4.13 -20.81
C VAL A 574 -1.31 -5.52 -20.80
N SER A 575 -1.13 -6.27 -19.70
CA SER A 575 -1.72 -7.59 -19.58
C SER A 575 -3.24 -7.52 -19.33
N LEU A 576 -3.79 -6.34 -18.96
CA LEU A 576 -5.23 -6.08 -18.76
C LEU A 576 -6.03 -5.89 -20.05
N VAL A 577 -5.40 -5.43 -21.14
CA VAL A 577 -6.11 -4.98 -22.35
C VAL A 577 -6.22 -6.12 -23.38
N PRO A 578 -7.43 -6.53 -23.80
CA PRO A 578 -7.61 -7.60 -24.79
C PRO A 578 -6.92 -7.31 -26.13
N SER A 579 -6.42 -8.36 -26.77
CA SER A 579 -5.63 -8.31 -28.00
C SER A 579 -6.29 -7.57 -29.18
N ALA A 580 -7.62 -7.53 -29.22
CA ALA A 580 -8.40 -6.87 -30.28
C ALA A 580 -8.42 -5.33 -30.18
N HIS A 581 -7.95 -4.76 -29.07
CA HIS A 581 -7.77 -3.31 -28.90
C HIS A 581 -6.29 -2.91 -28.81
N ARG A 582 -5.38 -3.82 -29.21
CA ARG A 582 -3.98 -3.47 -29.50
C ARG A 582 -3.91 -2.73 -30.85
N GLY A 583 -4.53 -1.56 -30.94
CA GLY A 583 -4.02 -0.53 -31.84
C GLY A 583 -2.58 -0.17 -31.42
N ALA A 584 -1.88 0.61 -32.23
CA ALA A 584 -0.50 1.08 -32.05
C ALA A 584 -0.16 1.74 -30.67
N GLU A 585 -1.11 1.77 -29.74
CA GLU A 585 -1.04 2.39 -28.42
C GLU A 585 -0.11 1.69 -27.41
N TYR A 586 0.11 0.37 -27.54
CA TYR A 586 0.90 -0.45 -26.60
C TYR A 586 1.89 -1.42 -27.26
N ALA A 587 2.09 -1.34 -28.57
CA ALA A 587 3.21 -2.02 -29.21
C ALA A 587 4.51 -1.38 -28.70
N VAL A 588 5.38 -2.18 -28.07
CA VAL A 588 6.81 -1.89 -28.16
C VAL A 588 7.11 -1.98 -29.65
N GLN A 589 7.24 -0.85 -30.35
CA GLN A 589 7.93 -0.89 -31.64
C GLN A 589 9.36 -1.32 -31.32
N PRO A 590 9.83 -2.48 -31.82
CA PRO A 590 11.25 -2.82 -31.75
C PRO A 590 12.08 -1.91 -32.67
N ASN A 591 11.44 -1.02 -33.43
CA ASN A 591 12.07 -0.17 -34.43
C ASN A 591 11.80 1.29 -34.08
N LEU A 592 12.77 1.94 -33.45
CA LEU A 592 13.00 3.36 -33.64
C LEU A 592 14.36 3.49 -34.34
N GLU A 593 14.27 3.63 -35.65
CA GLU A 593 15.21 4.30 -36.54
C GLU A 593 16.61 3.66 -36.67
N ALA A 594 16.72 2.68 -37.57
CA ALA A 594 17.90 2.63 -38.43
C ALA A 594 17.77 3.78 -39.46
N PRO A 595 18.85 4.50 -39.79
CA PRO A 595 18.81 5.55 -40.80
C PRO A 595 18.27 5.01 -42.13
N THR A 596 17.43 5.80 -42.78
CA THR A 596 16.72 5.51 -44.02
C THR A 596 17.63 5.24 -45.24
N THR A 597 18.95 5.27 -45.09
CA THR A 597 19.93 5.03 -46.16
C THR A 597 20.33 3.55 -46.34
N MET A 598 19.85 2.64 -45.49
CA MET A 598 20.22 1.20 -45.55
C MET A 598 19.08 0.28 -46.02
N ARG A 599 18.11 0.81 -46.79
CA ARG A 599 16.98 0.04 -47.36
C ARG A 599 17.04 -0.19 -48.87
N GLU A 600 17.99 0.42 -49.58
CA GLU A 600 18.06 0.27 -51.05
C GLU A 600 19.05 -0.82 -51.53
N ASN A 601 19.89 -1.40 -50.66
CA ASN A 601 20.92 -2.36 -51.09
C ASN A 601 20.65 -3.84 -50.74
N ILE A 602 19.41 -4.23 -50.42
CA ILE A 602 19.05 -5.66 -50.22
C ILE A 602 17.85 -6.01 -51.08
N GLN A 603 17.95 -5.71 -52.38
CA GLN A 603 17.08 -6.29 -53.42
C GLN A 603 17.83 -6.78 -54.67
N LEU A 604 19.16 -6.88 -54.62
CA LEU A 604 19.97 -7.50 -55.67
C LEU A 604 21.08 -8.35 -55.01
N CYS A 605 20.72 -9.57 -54.62
CA CYS A 605 21.56 -10.78 -54.53
C CYS A 605 20.67 -11.98 -54.20
#